data_AF-A0A1J4S6Z0-F1
#
_entry.id   AF-A0A1J4S6Z0-F1
#
_cell.length_a   1.000
_cell.length_b   1.000
_cell.length_c   1.000
_cell.angle_alpha   90.00
_cell.angle_beta   90.00
_cell.angle_gamma   90.00
#
_symmetry.space_group_name_H-M   'P 1'
#
loop_
_entity.id
_entity.type
_entity.pdbx_description
1 polymer ?
#
loop_
_entity_poly.entity_id
_entity_poly.type
_entity_poly.pdbx_seq_one_letter_code
_entity_poly.pdbx_strand_id
1 'polypeptide(L)'
;MNKILSTIFILFLLNITLFASVSDKNVNLIFVVSPDLAYHTAGDIQPDTANLTRQGLNRSLEMATYLKEKVLHSKNATSIYALSPMTHLQTQNNYPDMTSIGYIQQFALLNQTTLKTSDSSTYTANSFPIKVSYPSAFFSNCAGLDFKNTNGINDTLVSDIITKSASGFYVFSAPWETINAMMKYINTKYKYKLDLPSEYRGSNYIYAISISKSLSTSLEVYNSNLKPSTTYPELPKQVLRATCKNTLQPYFKSERIGGVNGVVVPSTAPLF
;
A
#
# COMPACT_ATOMS: atom_id res chain seq x y z
N MET A 1 61.71 22.74 -28.39
CA MET A 1 60.90 23.33 -27.29
C MET A 1 59.51 22.74 -27.36
N ASN A 2 59.10 21.98 -26.33
CA ASN A 2 57.74 21.79 -25.80
C ASN A 2 56.60 21.44 -26.80
N LYS A 3 55.78 20.41 -26.64
CA LYS A 3 55.36 19.68 -25.44
C LYS A 3 54.62 18.41 -25.87
N ILE A 4 54.91 17.32 -25.18
CA ILE A 4 54.14 16.08 -25.09
C ILE A 4 52.70 16.41 -24.67
N LEU A 5 51.70 15.91 -25.38
CA LEU A 5 50.39 15.61 -24.79
C LEU A 5 49.82 14.35 -25.48
N SER A 6 50.21 13.21 -24.93
CA SER A 6 49.55 11.93 -25.15
C SER A 6 48.21 11.97 -24.42
N THR A 7 47.11 12.04 -25.16
CA THR A 7 45.76 11.93 -24.60
C THR A 7 45.49 10.48 -24.25
N ILE A 8 45.80 10.12 -23.01
CA ILE A 8 45.36 8.89 -22.38
C ILE A 8 43.84 8.99 -22.18
N PHE A 9 43.08 8.24 -22.96
CA PHE A 9 41.64 8.06 -22.80
C PHE A 9 41.42 7.03 -21.68
N ILE A 10 41.37 7.47 -20.41
CA ILE A 10 40.88 6.61 -19.32
C ILE A 10 39.37 6.50 -19.50
N LEU A 11 38.94 5.36 -20.03
CA LEU A 11 37.55 4.91 -20.00
C LEU A 11 37.20 4.59 -18.54
N PHE A 12 36.67 5.56 -17.81
CA PHE A 12 35.97 5.29 -16.55
C PHE A 12 34.74 4.47 -16.91
N LEU A 13 34.83 3.14 -16.78
CA LEU A 13 33.69 2.27 -16.61
C LEU A 13 33.02 2.70 -15.30
N LEU A 14 32.13 3.68 -15.39
CA LEU A 14 31.10 3.90 -14.40
C LEU A 14 30.32 2.58 -14.38
N ASN A 15 30.53 1.75 -13.37
CA ASN A 15 29.58 0.71 -12.99
C ASN A 15 28.30 1.43 -12.56
N ILE A 16 27.54 1.89 -13.54
CA ILE A 16 26.12 2.19 -13.36
C ILE A 16 25.51 0.82 -13.15
N THR A 17 25.41 0.41 -11.90
CA THR A 17 24.38 -0.54 -11.49
C THR A 17 23.07 0.11 -11.91
N LEU A 18 22.60 -0.26 -13.09
CA LEU A 18 21.28 0.07 -13.57
C LEU A 18 20.34 -0.67 -12.60
N PHE A 19 19.93 -0.02 -11.51
CA PHE A 19 18.88 -0.54 -10.66
C PHE A 19 17.70 -0.81 -11.57
N ALA A 20 17.29 -2.07 -11.64
CA ALA A 20 16.24 -2.50 -12.54
C ALA A 20 14.94 -1.87 -12.05
N SER A 21 14.55 -0.76 -12.67
CA SER A 21 13.31 -0.03 -12.38
C SER A 21 12.12 -1.00 -12.27
N VAL A 22 11.23 -0.74 -11.32
CA VAL A 22 9.97 -1.45 -11.14
C VAL A 22 9.25 -1.61 -12.48
N SER A 23 8.80 -2.84 -12.74
CA SER A 23 8.24 -3.23 -14.02
C SER A 23 7.03 -4.12 -13.82
N ASP A 24 5.97 -3.93 -14.59
CA ASP A 24 4.77 -4.78 -14.54
C ASP A 24 5.04 -6.25 -14.94
N LYS A 25 6.23 -6.55 -15.47
CA LYS A 25 6.73 -7.90 -15.76
C LYS A 25 7.41 -8.58 -14.56
N ASN A 26 7.73 -7.84 -13.51
CA ASN A 26 8.37 -8.31 -12.29
C ASN A 26 7.34 -8.52 -11.18
N VAL A 27 7.70 -9.25 -10.13
CA VAL A 27 6.99 -9.18 -8.84
C VAL A 27 7.52 -7.95 -8.12
N ASN A 28 6.69 -6.92 -7.94
CA ASN A 28 7.09 -5.70 -7.24
C ASN A 28 6.37 -5.64 -5.88
N LEU A 29 7.13 -5.63 -4.80
CA LEU A 29 6.65 -5.40 -3.44
C LEU A 29 6.91 -3.93 -3.09
N ILE A 30 5.85 -3.13 -3.03
CA ILE A 30 5.90 -1.68 -2.82
C ILE A 30 5.47 -1.38 -1.39
N PHE A 31 6.40 -0.92 -0.56
CA PHE A 31 6.18 -0.59 0.84
C PHE A 31 6.02 0.92 1.02
N VAL A 32 4.79 1.32 1.36
CA VAL A 32 4.39 2.70 1.64
C VAL A 32 4.34 2.87 3.15
N VAL A 33 5.28 3.63 3.70
CA VAL A 33 5.34 3.85 5.15
C VAL A 33 4.23 4.81 5.56
N SER A 34 3.19 4.28 6.20
CA SER A 34 2.14 5.10 6.79
C SER A 34 2.62 5.68 8.12
N PRO A 35 2.34 6.97 8.40
CA PRO A 35 2.77 7.58 9.65
C PRO A 35 2.00 7.00 10.83
N ASP A 36 2.64 7.04 11.98
CA ASP A 36 2.09 6.55 13.24
C ASP A 36 2.73 7.36 14.40
N LEU A 37 2.30 7.17 15.66
CA LEU A 37 2.82 7.95 16.80
C LEU A 37 4.33 7.84 16.98
N ALA A 38 4.91 6.67 16.71
CA ALA A 38 6.34 6.44 16.88
C ALA A 38 7.17 7.00 15.71
N TYR A 39 6.65 6.87 14.49
CA TYR A 39 7.34 7.19 13.25
C TYR A 39 6.44 8.00 12.31
N HIS A 40 6.54 9.32 12.42
CA HIS A 40 5.85 10.26 11.55
C HIS A 40 6.72 11.46 11.20
N THR A 41 6.40 12.10 10.07
CA THR A 41 6.88 13.46 9.82
C THR A 41 6.07 14.43 10.68
N ALA A 42 6.76 15.40 11.29
CA ALA A 42 6.13 16.39 12.16
C ALA A 42 4.88 17.00 11.52
N GLY A 43 3.78 17.01 12.28
CA GLY A 43 2.49 17.55 11.85
C GLY A 43 1.59 16.56 11.11
N ASP A 44 2.04 15.35 10.72
CA ASP A 44 1.18 14.40 10.00
C ASP A 44 0.16 13.69 10.91
N ILE A 45 0.47 13.48 12.20
CA ILE A 45 -0.36 12.74 13.16
C ILE A 45 -0.88 13.67 14.25
N GLN A 46 -2.16 13.55 14.59
CA GLN A 46 -2.75 14.15 15.78
C GLN A 46 -2.48 13.23 16.97
N PRO A 47 -1.58 13.58 17.90
CA PRO A 47 -1.12 12.63 18.91
C PRO A 47 -2.24 12.12 19.82
N ASP A 48 -3.22 12.99 20.12
CA ASP A 48 -4.35 12.63 20.96
C ASP A 48 -5.26 11.56 20.36
N THR A 49 -5.33 11.45 19.04
CA THR A 49 -6.29 10.55 18.36
C THR A 49 -5.64 9.49 17.48
N ALA A 50 -4.32 9.59 17.28
CA ALA A 50 -3.54 8.77 16.35
C ALA A 50 -4.08 8.76 14.90
N ASN A 51 -4.83 9.80 14.54
CA ASN A 51 -5.33 10.00 13.18
C ASN A 51 -4.44 10.99 12.42
N LEU A 52 -4.57 10.96 11.10
CA LEU A 52 -3.99 11.98 10.23
C LEU A 52 -4.54 13.36 10.61
N THR A 53 -3.65 14.34 10.75
CA THR A 53 -4.04 15.75 10.73
C THR A 53 -4.44 16.16 9.31
N ARG A 54 -4.78 17.45 9.13
CA ARG A 54 -4.97 18.05 7.80
C ARG A 54 -3.71 17.91 6.92
N GLN A 55 -2.54 18.08 7.52
CA GLN A 55 -1.26 17.93 6.84
C GLN A 55 -1.01 16.47 6.45
N GLY A 56 -1.25 15.53 7.37
CA GLY A 56 -1.12 14.10 7.09
C GLY A 56 -2.07 13.65 5.98
N LEU A 57 -3.30 14.19 5.97
CA LEU A 57 -4.29 13.94 4.92
C LEU A 57 -3.83 14.49 3.55
N ASN A 58 -3.32 15.72 3.49
CA ASN A 58 -2.74 16.26 2.25
C ASN A 58 -1.57 15.40 1.76
N ARG A 59 -0.70 14.95 2.67
CA ARG A 59 0.39 14.06 2.31
C ARG A 59 -0.14 12.76 1.70
N SER A 60 -1.16 12.16 2.31
CA SER A 60 -1.80 10.94 1.77
C SER A 60 -2.33 11.14 0.34
N LEU A 61 -3.01 12.27 0.07
CA LEU A 61 -3.55 12.60 -1.25
C LEU A 61 -2.43 12.81 -2.30
N GLU A 62 -1.41 13.58 -1.95
CA GLU A 62 -0.25 13.81 -2.81
C GLU A 62 0.57 12.53 -3.03
N MET A 63 0.72 11.72 -1.97
CA MET A 63 1.41 10.42 -2.01
C MET A 63 0.67 9.43 -2.90
N ALA A 64 -0.67 9.41 -2.87
CA ALA A 64 -1.46 8.58 -3.76
C ALA A 64 -1.18 8.89 -5.24
N THR A 65 -1.12 10.18 -5.58
CA THR A 65 -0.78 10.64 -6.93
C THR A 65 0.66 10.25 -7.29
N TYR A 66 1.61 10.49 -6.38
CA TYR A 66 3.02 10.12 -6.58
C TYR A 66 3.20 8.61 -6.79
N LEU A 67 2.54 7.77 -5.98
CA LEU A 67 2.54 6.31 -6.14
C LEU A 67 2.02 5.91 -7.51
N LYS A 68 0.88 6.47 -7.92
CA LYS A 68 0.26 6.15 -9.21
C LYS A 68 1.17 6.54 -10.37
N GLU A 69 1.71 7.75 -10.37
CA GLU A 69 2.43 8.30 -11.52
C GLU A 69 3.90 7.92 -11.56
N LYS A 70 4.59 7.97 -10.42
CA LYS A 70 6.05 7.88 -10.35
C LYS A 70 6.56 6.51 -9.92
N VAL A 71 5.80 5.76 -9.12
CA VAL A 71 6.20 4.42 -8.68
C VAL A 71 5.58 3.35 -9.58
N LEU A 72 4.29 3.43 -9.87
CA LEU A 72 3.60 2.44 -10.70
C LEU A 72 3.58 2.80 -12.19
N HIS A 73 4.14 3.94 -12.61
CA HIS A 73 4.14 4.40 -14.00
C HIS A 73 2.74 4.39 -14.64
N SER A 74 1.76 4.94 -13.90
CA SER A 74 0.33 4.98 -14.24
C SER A 74 -0.36 3.62 -14.38
N LYS A 75 0.29 2.52 -13.99
CA LYS A 75 -0.31 1.18 -13.95
C LYS A 75 -1.18 0.99 -12.71
N ASN A 76 -1.94 -0.10 -12.69
CA ASN A 76 -2.75 -0.48 -11.53
C ASN A 76 -1.99 -1.43 -10.62
N ALA A 77 -2.20 -1.27 -9.30
CA ALA A 77 -1.81 -2.26 -8.31
C ALA A 77 -2.57 -3.57 -8.53
N THR A 78 -1.85 -4.68 -8.44
CA THR A 78 -2.38 -6.04 -8.44
C THR A 78 -3.09 -6.34 -7.13
N SER A 79 -2.58 -5.80 -6.02
CA SER A 79 -3.21 -5.92 -4.72
C SER A 79 -2.73 -4.79 -3.81
N ILE A 80 -3.61 -4.32 -2.93
CA ILE A 80 -3.30 -3.33 -1.91
C ILE A 80 -3.57 -3.99 -0.55
N TYR A 81 -2.57 -4.01 0.31
CA TYR A 81 -2.62 -4.54 1.66
C TYR A 81 -2.38 -3.40 2.63
N ALA A 82 -3.23 -3.29 3.63
CA ALA A 82 -3.05 -2.35 4.71
C ALA A 82 -3.10 -3.08 6.05
N LEU A 83 -2.44 -2.49 7.03
CA LEU A 83 -2.68 -2.84 8.41
C LEU A 83 -4.13 -2.54 8.78
N SER A 84 -4.83 -3.50 9.38
CA SER A 84 -6.21 -3.27 9.79
C SER A 84 -6.28 -2.25 10.93
N PRO A 85 -7.28 -1.36 10.89
CA PRO A 85 -7.81 -0.71 12.07
C PRO A 85 -7.81 -1.63 13.29
N MET A 86 -7.40 -1.11 14.45
CA MET A 86 -7.50 -1.77 15.76
C MET A 86 -6.54 -2.94 16.02
N THR A 87 -5.67 -3.31 15.08
CA THR A 87 -4.64 -4.36 15.31
C THR A 87 -3.56 -3.93 16.31
N HIS A 88 -3.39 -2.63 16.50
CA HIS A 88 -2.64 -2.05 17.60
C HIS A 88 -3.26 -0.72 18.04
N LEU A 89 -2.97 -0.37 19.29
CA LEU A 89 -3.36 0.91 19.89
C LEU A 89 -2.14 1.82 19.90
N GLN A 90 -2.39 3.09 19.68
CA GLN A 90 -1.38 4.14 19.72
C GLN A 90 -1.37 4.76 21.12
N THR A 91 -0.19 4.88 21.72
CA THR A 91 0.02 4.91 23.18
C THR A 91 -0.45 6.16 23.92
N GLN A 92 -0.66 7.30 23.25
CA GLN A 92 -1.00 8.54 23.96
C GLN A 92 -2.37 8.46 24.66
N ASN A 93 -3.38 7.93 23.97
CA ASN A 93 -4.73 7.75 24.50
C ASN A 93 -5.34 6.37 24.18
N ASN A 94 -4.51 5.43 23.71
CA ASN A 94 -4.92 4.07 23.34
C ASN A 94 -6.03 4.04 22.27
N TYR A 95 -6.04 5.01 21.34
CA TYR A 95 -6.91 4.94 20.17
C TYR A 95 -6.39 3.93 19.16
N PRO A 96 -7.28 3.25 18.42
CA PRO A 96 -6.88 2.43 17.27
C PRO A 96 -6.07 3.21 16.26
N ASP A 97 -4.99 2.62 15.73
CA ASP A 97 -4.35 3.17 14.54
C ASP A 97 -5.27 2.98 13.32
N MET A 98 -5.78 4.09 12.80
CA MET A 98 -6.55 4.15 11.56
C MET A 98 -5.70 4.67 10.39
N THR A 99 -4.47 5.09 10.66
CA THR A 99 -3.66 5.82 9.70
C THR A 99 -3.23 4.94 8.55
N SER A 100 -2.84 3.69 8.81
CA SER A 100 -2.39 2.76 7.76
C SER A 100 -3.40 2.58 6.62
N ILE A 101 -4.69 2.39 6.94
CA ILE A 101 -5.76 2.29 5.95
C ILE A 101 -6.12 3.66 5.36
N GLY A 102 -6.24 4.70 6.19
CA GLY A 102 -6.59 6.05 5.74
C GLY A 102 -5.57 6.64 4.78
N TYR A 103 -4.29 6.36 5.00
CA TYR A 103 -3.18 6.88 4.22
C TYR A 103 -3.12 6.30 2.80
N ILE A 104 -3.52 5.03 2.63
CA ILE A 104 -3.50 4.36 1.31
C ILE A 104 -4.86 4.39 0.59
N GLN A 105 -5.94 4.77 1.28
CA GLN A 105 -7.28 4.76 0.72
C GLN A 105 -7.39 5.63 -0.55
N GLN A 106 -6.74 6.79 -0.55
CA GLN A 106 -6.74 7.68 -1.72
C GLN A 106 -6.06 7.03 -2.93
N PHE A 107 -5.00 6.27 -2.71
CA PHE A 107 -4.35 5.51 -3.77
C PHE A 107 -5.26 4.40 -4.31
N ALA A 108 -6.02 3.72 -3.45
CA ALA A 108 -6.98 2.71 -3.87
C ALA A 108 -8.09 3.28 -4.77
N LEU A 109 -8.48 4.55 -4.57
CA LEU A 109 -9.44 5.27 -5.42
C LEU A 109 -8.87 5.65 -6.80
N LEU A 110 -7.55 5.81 -6.91
CA LEU A 110 -6.85 6.01 -8.19
C LEU A 110 -6.53 4.68 -8.90
N ASN A 111 -6.80 3.56 -8.24
CA ASN A 111 -6.53 2.24 -8.76
C ASN A 111 -7.78 1.64 -9.40
N GLN A 112 -7.64 1.19 -10.64
CA GLN A 112 -8.74 0.61 -11.39
C GLN A 112 -8.70 -0.92 -11.34
N THR A 113 -9.87 -1.52 -11.26
CA THR A 113 -10.07 -2.97 -11.42
C THR A 113 -11.18 -3.23 -12.45
N THR A 114 -11.17 -4.44 -13.00
CA THR A 114 -12.24 -4.92 -13.88
C THR A 114 -13.15 -5.83 -13.07
N LEU A 115 -14.42 -5.44 -12.94
CA LEU A 115 -15.44 -6.25 -12.28
C LEU A 115 -16.35 -6.89 -13.32
N LYS A 116 -16.84 -8.09 -13.01
CA LYS A 116 -17.84 -8.79 -13.82
C LYS A 116 -19.24 -8.40 -13.37
N THR A 117 -20.13 -8.27 -14.33
CA THR A 117 -21.59 -8.18 -14.11
C THR A 117 -22.21 -9.57 -14.17
N SER A 118 -23.49 -9.68 -13.80
CA SER A 118 -24.25 -10.93 -13.81
C SER A 118 -24.39 -11.56 -15.20
N ASP A 119 -24.35 -10.76 -16.26
CA ASP A 119 -24.40 -11.20 -17.66
C ASP A 119 -23.02 -11.53 -18.25
N SER A 120 -21.99 -11.64 -17.42
CA SER A 120 -20.58 -11.89 -17.81
C SER A 120 -19.91 -10.76 -18.60
N SER A 121 -20.57 -9.61 -18.78
CA SER A 121 -19.88 -8.40 -19.24
C SER A 121 -18.96 -7.85 -18.14
N THR A 122 -18.11 -6.88 -18.49
CA THR A 122 -17.15 -6.30 -17.55
C THR A 122 -17.18 -4.79 -17.57
N TYR A 123 -16.95 -4.17 -16.41
CA TYR A 123 -16.81 -2.72 -16.29
C TYR A 123 -15.60 -2.35 -15.43
N THR A 124 -15.06 -1.15 -15.67
CA THR A 124 -13.98 -0.58 -14.87
C THR A 124 -14.54 0.03 -13.59
N ALA A 125 -14.02 -0.41 -12.44
CA ALA A 125 -14.31 0.16 -11.13
C ALA A 125 -13.09 0.89 -10.58
N ASN A 126 -13.29 2.06 -9.98
CA ASN A 126 -12.24 2.88 -9.37
C ASN A 126 -12.11 2.65 -7.85
N SER A 127 -12.85 1.69 -7.27
CA SER A 127 -12.80 1.38 -5.84
C SER A 127 -12.05 0.07 -5.63
N PHE A 128 -10.74 0.08 -5.81
CA PHE A 128 -9.94 -1.13 -5.68
C PHE A 128 -9.97 -1.66 -4.23
N PRO A 129 -10.22 -2.96 -3.99
CA PRO A 129 -10.27 -3.50 -2.64
C PRO A 129 -8.95 -3.35 -1.89
N ILE A 130 -9.03 -2.82 -0.66
CA ILE A 130 -7.92 -2.83 0.29
C ILE A 130 -8.07 -4.07 1.17
N LYS A 131 -7.03 -4.89 1.21
CA LYS A 131 -6.98 -6.11 2.05
C LYS A 131 -6.49 -5.75 3.44
N VAL A 132 -7.34 -5.95 4.45
CA VAL A 132 -7.05 -5.74 5.87
C VAL A 132 -7.30 -7.02 6.68
N SER A 133 -6.41 -7.29 7.64
CA SER A 133 -6.53 -8.46 8.53
C SER A 133 -7.15 -8.08 9.87
N TYR A 134 -8.33 -8.60 10.17
CA TYR A 134 -8.86 -8.49 11.53
C TYR A 134 -8.29 -9.64 12.38
N PRO A 135 -7.75 -9.35 13.57
CA PRO A 135 -7.34 -10.40 14.49
C PRO A 135 -8.60 -11.11 14.99
N SER A 136 -8.84 -12.33 14.51
CA SER A 136 -9.88 -13.20 15.07
C SER A 136 -9.38 -14.64 15.08
N ALA A 137 -9.80 -15.41 16.08
CA ALA A 137 -9.46 -16.81 16.24
C ALA A 137 -10.02 -17.73 15.12
N PHE A 138 -10.78 -17.18 14.17
CA PHE A 138 -11.56 -17.95 13.20
C PHE A 138 -11.06 -17.86 11.75
N PHE A 139 -10.10 -16.99 11.45
CA PHE A 139 -9.55 -16.86 10.10
C PHE A 139 -8.05 -17.12 10.10
N SER A 140 -7.65 -18.29 9.59
CA SER A 140 -6.25 -18.71 9.48
C SER A 140 -5.49 -18.04 8.34
N ASN A 141 -6.17 -17.26 7.49
CA ASN A 141 -5.63 -16.60 6.31
C ASN A 141 -6.16 -15.16 6.14
N CYS A 142 -6.26 -14.41 7.24
CA CYS A 142 -6.73 -13.03 7.23
C CYS A 142 -6.06 -12.23 6.10
N ALA A 143 -6.89 -11.68 5.20
CA ALA A 143 -6.41 -11.03 4.00
C ALA A 143 -5.94 -9.61 4.32
N GLY A 144 -4.67 -9.41 4.67
CA GLY A 144 -4.10 -8.10 5.00
C GLY A 144 -2.86 -8.19 5.89
N LEU A 145 -2.45 -7.07 6.49
CA LEU A 145 -1.31 -7.03 7.41
C LEU A 145 -1.75 -7.10 8.87
N ASP A 146 -0.91 -7.74 9.69
CA ASP A 146 -1.00 -7.79 11.15
C ASP A 146 0.18 -7.07 11.80
N PHE A 147 -0.10 -6.18 12.75
CA PHE A 147 0.92 -5.33 13.38
C PHE A 147 1.99 -6.16 14.08
N LYS A 148 1.55 -7.21 14.80
CA LYS A 148 2.43 -8.08 15.58
C LYS A 148 3.05 -9.22 14.77
N ASN A 149 2.68 -9.36 13.49
CA ASN A 149 3.01 -10.52 12.68
C ASN A 149 2.71 -11.85 13.41
N THR A 150 1.55 -11.92 14.06
CA THR A 150 1.08 -13.06 14.85
C THR A 150 1.14 -14.32 14.00
N ASN A 151 1.78 -15.36 14.50
CA ASN A 151 2.01 -16.62 13.77
C ASN A 151 2.70 -16.47 12.40
N GLY A 152 3.42 -15.37 12.14
CA GLY A 152 4.08 -15.15 10.86
C GLY A 152 3.13 -14.86 9.70
N ILE A 153 1.97 -14.24 9.96
CA ILE A 153 0.97 -13.92 8.91
C ILE A 153 1.56 -13.02 7.82
N ASN A 154 2.28 -11.97 8.16
CA ASN A 154 2.88 -11.06 7.17
C ASN A 154 3.96 -11.79 6.36
N ASP A 155 4.76 -12.61 7.03
CA ASP A 155 5.83 -13.40 6.44
C ASP A 155 5.29 -14.43 5.44
N THR A 156 4.19 -15.10 5.80
CA THR A 156 3.48 -16.03 4.93
C THR A 156 2.88 -15.31 3.73
N LEU A 157 2.25 -14.15 3.96
CA LEU A 157 1.67 -13.33 2.90
C LEU A 157 2.71 -12.92 1.84
N VAL A 158 3.85 -12.36 2.27
CA VAL A 158 4.89 -11.95 1.32
C VAL A 158 5.55 -13.15 0.65
N SER A 159 5.71 -14.25 1.38
CA SER A 159 6.28 -15.48 0.82
C SER A 159 5.40 -16.07 -0.26
N ASP A 160 4.08 -16.07 -0.05
CA ASP A 160 3.10 -16.54 -1.04
C ASP A 160 3.15 -15.69 -2.31
N ILE A 161 3.24 -14.36 -2.18
CA ILE A 161 3.33 -13.45 -3.33
C ILE A 161 4.61 -13.73 -4.13
N ILE A 162 5.76 -13.82 -3.45
CA ILE A 162 7.06 -14.09 -4.09
C ILE A 162 7.05 -15.47 -4.76
N THR A 163 6.58 -16.50 -4.05
CA THR A 163 6.64 -17.90 -4.53
C THR A 163 5.68 -18.14 -5.69
N LYS A 164 4.48 -17.52 -5.68
CA LYS A 164 3.54 -17.57 -6.82
C LYS A 164 4.12 -16.92 -8.08
N SER A 165 5.11 -16.04 -7.94
CA SER A 165 5.82 -15.39 -9.05
C SER A 165 4.89 -14.69 -10.05
N ALA A 166 3.72 -14.26 -9.59
CA ALA A 166 2.77 -13.53 -10.42
C ALA A 166 3.23 -12.08 -10.56
N SER A 167 3.56 -11.68 -11.79
CA SER A 167 4.02 -10.32 -12.07
C SER A 167 2.96 -9.27 -11.71
N GLY A 168 3.41 -8.10 -11.27
CA GLY A 168 2.56 -6.96 -10.96
C GLY A 168 3.02 -6.17 -9.74
N PHE A 169 2.16 -5.29 -9.25
CA PHE A 169 2.48 -4.37 -8.15
C PHE A 169 1.66 -4.72 -6.90
N TYR A 170 2.34 -5.16 -5.85
CA TYR A 170 1.76 -5.49 -4.55
C TYR A 170 2.11 -4.39 -3.57
N VAL A 171 1.11 -3.58 -3.20
CA VAL A 171 1.31 -2.38 -2.37
C VAL A 171 0.97 -2.70 -0.92
N PHE A 172 1.86 -2.33 0.00
CA PHE A 172 1.75 -2.57 1.43
C PHE A 172 1.79 -1.23 2.16
N SER A 173 0.76 -0.92 2.96
CA SER A 173 0.69 0.28 3.80
C SER A 173 0.66 -0.12 5.27
N ALA A 174 1.72 0.24 6.00
CA ALA A 174 1.86 -0.05 7.43
C ALA A 174 2.91 0.88 8.07
N PRO A 175 2.96 0.94 9.43
CA PRO A 175 4.01 1.66 10.15
C PRO A 175 5.40 1.13 9.83
N TRP A 176 6.41 1.94 10.13
CA TRP A 176 7.80 1.67 9.77
C TRP A 176 8.30 0.34 10.30
N GLU A 177 7.98 -0.03 11.53
CA GLU A 177 8.47 -1.26 12.15
C GLU A 177 7.92 -2.50 11.46
N THR A 178 6.64 -2.49 11.08
CA THR A 178 6.00 -3.57 10.33
C THR A 178 6.68 -3.74 8.98
N ILE A 179 6.88 -2.64 8.25
CA ILE A 179 7.58 -2.67 6.94
C ILE A 179 9.03 -3.14 7.08
N ASN A 180 9.77 -2.59 8.04
CA ASN A 180 11.16 -2.94 8.28
C ASN A 180 11.31 -4.43 8.63
N ALA A 181 10.41 -4.97 9.47
CA ALA A 181 10.38 -6.40 9.80
C ALA A 181 10.11 -7.26 8.56
N MET A 182 9.11 -6.90 7.74
CA MET A 182 8.80 -7.62 6.49
C MET A 182 9.97 -7.59 5.49
N MET A 183 10.61 -6.43 5.30
CA MET A 183 11.76 -6.31 4.40
C MET A 183 12.93 -7.16 4.90
N LYS A 184 13.23 -7.12 6.21
CA LYS A 184 14.29 -7.95 6.83
C LYS A 184 14.00 -9.43 6.67
N TYR A 185 12.75 -9.85 6.87
CA TYR A 185 12.32 -11.23 6.63
C TYR A 185 12.60 -11.64 5.19
N ILE A 186 12.15 -10.84 4.20
CA ILE A 186 12.34 -11.13 2.76
C ILE A 186 13.82 -11.29 2.44
N ASN A 187 14.65 -10.33 2.87
CA ASN A 187 16.09 -10.34 2.61
C ASN A 187 16.75 -11.59 3.22
N THR A 188 16.37 -11.95 4.45
CA THR A 188 16.93 -13.09 5.18
C THR A 188 16.45 -14.44 4.64
N LYS A 189 15.16 -14.57 4.34
CA LYS A 189 14.52 -15.81 3.87
C LYS A 189 15.00 -16.18 2.47
N TYR A 190 15.02 -15.20 1.57
CA TYR A 190 15.37 -15.41 0.17
C TYR A 190 16.84 -15.14 -0.15
N LYS A 191 17.64 -14.76 0.86
CA LYS A 191 19.07 -14.43 0.72
C LYS A 191 19.30 -13.34 -0.33
N TYR A 192 18.31 -12.46 -0.51
CA TYR A 192 18.52 -11.24 -1.26
C TYR A 192 19.55 -10.42 -0.49
N LYS A 193 20.49 -9.79 -1.20
CA LYS A 193 21.53 -8.95 -0.59
C LYS A 193 21.13 -7.49 -0.80
N LEU A 194 19.92 -7.15 -0.38
CA LEU A 194 19.39 -5.80 -0.50
C LEU A 194 19.86 -4.97 0.69
N ASP A 195 20.33 -3.76 0.42
CA ASP A 195 20.73 -2.79 1.44
C ASP A 195 19.49 -2.11 2.02
N LEU A 196 18.88 -2.76 3.02
CA LEU A 196 17.68 -2.26 3.67
C LEU A 196 17.99 -1.07 4.58
N PRO A 197 17.11 -0.05 4.65
CA PRO A 197 17.26 1.02 5.62
C PRO A 197 17.13 0.48 7.05
N SER A 198 18.04 0.87 7.93
CA SER A 198 17.99 0.52 9.36
C SER A 198 17.05 1.41 10.16
N GLU A 199 16.81 2.64 9.68
CA GLU A 199 16.10 3.70 10.39
C GLU A 199 14.99 4.31 9.53
N TYR A 200 14.00 4.88 10.21
CA TYR A 200 12.92 5.62 9.59
C TYR A 200 13.46 6.89 8.94
N ARG A 201 13.16 7.08 7.64
CA ARG A 201 13.65 8.23 6.86
C ARG A 201 12.60 9.34 6.67
N GLY A 202 11.39 9.17 7.19
CA GLY A 202 10.28 10.11 7.01
C GLY A 202 9.14 9.59 6.12
N SER A 203 7.98 10.24 6.21
CA SER A 203 6.72 9.84 5.54
C SER A 203 6.77 9.95 4.01
N ASN A 204 7.83 10.54 3.46
CA ASN A 204 8.01 10.73 2.01
C ASN A 204 8.64 9.52 1.31
N TYR A 205 9.17 8.57 2.07
CA TYR A 205 9.92 7.45 1.53
C TYR A 205 9.03 6.25 1.22
N ILE A 206 9.25 5.68 0.04
CA ILE A 206 8.64 4.43 -0.42
C ILE A 206 9.78 3.49 -0.81
N TYR A 207 9.64 2.22 -0.46
CA TYR A 207 10.63 1.20 -0.77
C TYR A 207 10.01 0.18 -1.71
N ALA A 208 10.69 -0.15 -2.79
CA ALA A 208 10.21 -1.12 -3.77
C ALA A 208 11.23 -2.24 -3.94
N ILE A 209 10.84 -3.47 -3.63
CA ILE A 209 11.62 -4.66 -3.99
C ILE A 209 11.08 -5.18 -5.32
N SER A 210 11.92 -5.19 -6.34
CA SER A 210 11.59 -5.66 -7.69
C SER A 210 12.30 -6.98 -7.95
N ILE A 211 11.53 -8.03 -8.24
CA ILE A 211 12.02 -9.41 -8.49
C ILE A 211 11.68 -9.77 -9.94
N SER A 212 12.70 -9.87 -10.78
CA SER A 212 12.56 -10.22 -12.19
C SER A 212 12.29 -11.71 -12.41
N LYS A 213 11.83 -12.08 -13.62
CA LYS A 213 11.66 -13.48 -14.02
C LYS A 213 12.97 -14.29 -14.00
N SER A 214 14.11 -13.64 -14.22
CA SER A 214 15.43 -14.25 -14.08
C SER A 214 15.92 -14.28 -12.63
N LEU A 215 15.05 -13.98 -11.67
CA LEU A 215 15.31 -13.94 -10.22
C LEU A 215 16.36 -12.91 -9.79
N SER A 216 16.73 -11.97 -10.68
CA SER A 216 17.47 -10.78 -10.28
C SER A 216 16.58 -9.92 -9.40
N THR A 217 17.11 -9.47 -8.27
CA THR A 217 16.41 -8.62 -7.30
C THR A 217 17.07 -7.26 -7.20
N SER A 218 16.26 -6.25 -6.93
CA SER A 218 16.72 -4.89 -6.66
C SER A 218 15.82 -4.22 -5.63
N LEU A 219 16.42 -3.27 -4.90
CA LEU A 219 15.70 -2.37 -4.01
C LEU A 219 15.78 -0.97 -4.61
N GLU A 220 14.63 -0.38 -4.87
CA GLU A 220 14.50 1.01 -5.23
C GLU A 220 13.94 1.81 -4.07
N VAL A 221 14.54 2.97 -3.81
CA VAL A 221 14.12 3.88 -2.76
C VAL A 221 13.64 5.16 -3.42
N TYR A 222 12.35 5.46 -3.26
CA TYR A 222 11.73 6.67 -3.75
C TYR A 222 11.61 7.68 -2.61
N ASN A 223 11.89 8.94 -2.90
CA ASN A 223 11.58 10.06 -2.02
C ASN A 223 10.69 11.04 -2.79
N SER A 224 9.44 11.14 -2.37
CA SER A 224 8.44 12.00 -3.01
C SER A 224 8.70 13.50 -2.81
N ASN A 225 9.54 13.88 -1.84
CA ASN A 225 9.85 15.27 -1.49
C ASN A 225 8.62 16.15 -1.20
N LEU A 226 7.49 15.54 -0.82
CA LEU A 226 6.23 16.25 -0.56
C LEU A 226 6.35 17.19 0.64
N LYS A 227 5.75 18.37 0.48
CA LYS A 227 5.63 19.44 1.48
C LYS A 227 4.14 19.79 1.61
N PRO A 228 3.35 18.90 2.22
CA PRO A 228 1.90 19.02 2.25
C PRO A 228 1.45 20.30 2.97
N SER A 229 0.36 20.89 2.49
CA SER A 229 -0.27 22.02 3.17
C SER A 229 -0.80 21.63 4.56
N THR A 230 -0.81 22.56 5.50
CA THR A 230 -1.47 22.41 6.80
C THR A 230 -2.97 22.74 6.77
N THR A 231 -3.46 23.29 5.66
CA THR A 231 -4.88 23.57 5.43
C THR A 231 -5.63 22.30 5.09
N TYR A 232 -6.93 22.23 5.39
CA TYR A 232 -7.72 21.08 4.95
C TYR A 232 -7.76 21.04 3.42
N PRO A 233 -7.62 19.86 2.77
CA PRO A 233 -7.70 19.77 1.33
C PRO A 233 -9.05 20.33 0.83
N GLU A 234 -9.01 21.12 -0.24
CA GLU A 234 -10.25 21.58 -0.86
C GLU A 234 -11.05 20.39 -1.37
N LEU A 235 -12.31 20.30 -0.96
CA LEU A 235 -13.19 19.28 -1.50
C LEU A 235 -13.38 19.55 -3.00
N PRO A 236 -13.35 18.50 -3.84
CA PRO A 236 -13.66 18.66 -5.24
C PRO A 236 -15.04 19.31 -5.39
N LYS A 237 -15.22 20.07 -6.47
CA LYS A 237 -16.52 20.65 -6.82
C LYS A 237 -17.60 19.57 -6.72
N GLN A 238 -18.76 19.97 -6.23
CA GLN A 238 -19.88 19.06 -6.00
C GLN A 238 -20.07 18.14 -7.21
N VAL A 239 -19.96 16.84 -7.00
CA VAL A 239 -20.15 15.85 -8.07
C VAL A 239 -21.54 16.08 -8.64
N LEU A 240 -21.65 16.18 -9.98
CA LEU A 240 -22.92 16.35 -10.66
C LEU A 240 -23.86 15.23 -10.20
N ARG A 241 -24.94 15.62 -9.52
CA ARG A 241 -25.95 14.67 -9.06
C ARG A 241 -26.76 14.24 -10.27
N ALA A 242 -26.59 13.00 -10.68
CA ALA A 242 -27.53 12.33 -11.57
C ALA A 242 -28.51 11.52 -10.73
N THR A 243 -29.75 11.36 -11.20
CA THR A 243 -30.63 10.32 -10.68
C THR A 243 -29.93 8.99 -10.86
N CYS A 244 -29.79 8.19 -9.79
CA CYS A 244 -29.36 6.80 -9.93
C CYS A 244 -30.38 6.06 -10.79
N LYS A 245 -30.10 5.96 -12.09
CA LYS A 245 -30.84 5.06 -12.97
C LYS A 245 -30.23 3.68 -12.74
N ASN A 246 -30.98 2.80 -12.06
CA ASN A 246 -30.62 1.41 -11.76
C ASN A 246 -30.35 0.52 -13.00
N THR A 247 -30.17 1.12 -14.17
CA THR A 247 -29.88 0.46 -15.45
C THR A 247 -28.41 0.07 -15.59
N LEU A 248 -27.49 0.69 -14.84
CA LEU A 248 -26.04 0.39 -14.86
C LEU A 248 -25.49 -0.20 -13.56
N GLN A 249 -26.27 -0.15 -12.47
CA GLN A 249 -26.02 -0.90 -11.25
C GLN A 249 -27.24 -1.81 -11.05
N PRO A 250 -27.20 -3.07 -11.51
CA PRO A 250 -28.29 -4.00 -11.23
C PRO A 250 -28.46 -4.05 -9.70
N TYR A 251 -29.70 -3.91 -9.26
CA TYR A 251 -30.08 -4.06 -7.87
C TYR A 251 -29.49 -5.37 -7.33
N PHE A 252 -28.58 -5.27 -6.35
CA PHE A 252 -28.16 -6.45 -5.60
C PHE A 252 -28.92 -6.43 -4.28
N LYS A 253 -29.69 -7.50 -4.04
CA LYS A 253 -30.32 -7.78 -2.76
C LYS A 253 -29.50 -8.88 -2.12
N SER A 254 -28.79 -8.56 -1.05
CA SER A 254 -28.18 -9.58 -0.20
C SER A 254 -29.26 -10.06 0.79
N GLU A 255 -29.98 -11.12 0.47
CA GLU A 255 -30.81 -11.80 1.47
C GLU A 255 -29.93 -12.72 2.31
N ARG A 256 -29.81 -12.39 3.60
CA ARG A 256 -29.10 -13.22 4.55
C ARG A 256 -30.06 -14.30 5.07
N ILE A 257 -30.04 -15.47 4.44
CA ILE A 257 -31.00 -16.58 4.67
C ILE A 257 -30.74 -17.39 5.97
N GLY A 258 -29.97 -16.87 6.92
CA GLY A 258 -29.74 -17.51 8.21
C GLY A 258 -28.42 -17.12 8.88
N GLY A 259 -28.39 -17.24 10.22
CA GLY A 259 -27.16 -17.22 11.02
C GLY A 259 -26.69 -18.63 11.36
N VAL A 260 -25.38 -18.80 11.56
CA VAL A 260 -24.83 -20.05 12.12
C VAL A 260 -25.47 -20.29 13.50
N ASN A 261 -25.85 -21.54 13.79
CA ASN A 261 -26.52 -21.97 15.03
C ASN A 261 -27.93 -21.41 15.28
N GLY A 262 -28.71 -21.10 14.23
CA GLY A 262 -30.15 -20.80 14.39
C GLY A 262 -30.46 -19.39 14.90
N VAL A 263 -29.50 -18.47 14.88
CA VAL A 263 -29.73 -17.06 15.20
C VAL A 263 -30.58 -16.42 14.11
N VAL A 264 -31.80 -16.01 14.47
CA VAL A 264 -32.75 -15.29 13.61
C VAL A 264 -32.46 -13.78 13.67
N VAL A 265 -32.48 -13.13 12.50
CA VAL A 265 -32.32 -11.67 12.39
C VAL A 265 -33.53 -10.99 13.05
N PRO A 266 -33.35 -10.03 13.99
CA PRO A 266 -34.45 -9.25 14.53
C PRO A 266 -35.15 -8.46 13.42
N SER A 267 -36.49 -8.42 13.42
CA SER A 267 -37.31 -7.75 12.39
C SER A 267 -37.06 -6.25 12.23
N THR A 268 -36.21 -5.66 13.08
CA THR A 268 -35.87 -4.23 13.11
C THR A 268 -34.45 -3.92 12.65
N ALA A 269 -33.67 -4.90 12.19
CA ALA A 269 -32.33 -4.63 11.67
C ALA A 269 -32.43 -3.91 10.31
N PRO A 270 -31.86 -2.70 10.15
CA PRO A 270 -31.86 -2.03 8.85
C PRO A 270 -30.98 -2.83 7.87
N LEU A 271 -31.59 -3.20 6.74
CA LEU A 271 -30.91 -3.80 5.60
C LEU A 271 -30.07 -2.71 4.93
N PHE A 272 -28.74 -2.90 4.90
CA PHE A 272 -27.83 -2.16 4.03
C PHE A 272 -27.58 -2.99 2.77
#